data_AF-A0A968A6V4-F1
#
_entry.id   AF-A0A968A6V4-F1
#
_cell.length_a   1.000
_cell.length_b   1.000
_cell.length_c   1.000
_cell.angle_alpha   90.00
_cell.angle_beta   90.00
_cell.angle_gamma   90.00
#
_symmetry.space_group_name_H-M   'P 1'
#
loop_
_entity.id
_entity.type
_entity.pdbx_description
1 polymer ?
#
loop_
_entity_poly.entity_id
_entity_poly.type
_entity_poly.pdbx_seq_one_letter_code
_entity_poly.pdbx_strand_id
1 'polypeptide(L)'
;MFYNKTNVLQAASQEDDSDSSKQIETVEGVTSGFDCAVVGLLCPSTHRAADYTTGIFTDDKQFYFVVNIPQSFLTQYFLDHLEITGTVYNPYHHAIEPEEIHLL
;
A
#
# COMPACT_ATOMS: atom_id res chain seq x y z
N MET A 1 -15.96 27.55 -59.94
CA MET A 1 -16.88 26.43 -59.67
C MET A 1 -16.25 25.61 -58.55
N PHE A 2 -16.66 25.83 -57.31
CA PHE A 2 -17.79 25.19 -56.60
C PHE A 2 -17.44 23.80 -56.03
N TYR A 3 -16.96 23.81 -54.77
CA TYR A 3 -17.58 23.21 -53.58
C TYR A 3 -17.99 21.71 -53.58
N ASN A 4 -17.32 20.94 -52.70
CA ASN A 4 -17.83 20.47 -51.39
C ASN A 4 -18.20 18.98 -51.18
N LYS A 5 -18.10 18.61 -49.89
CA LYS A 5 -18.68 17.48 -49.10
C LYS A 5 -17.83 16.19 -49.03
N THR A 6 -17.61 15.53 -47.89
CA THR A 6 -18.41 15.35 -46.65
C THR A 6 -17.45 14.85 -45.54
N ASN A 7 -17.30 15.53 -44.40
CA ASN A 7 -17.97 15.29 -43.11
C ASN A 7 -17.84 13.86 -42.55
N VAL A 8 -16.96 13.64 -41.56
CA VAL A 8 -17.09 12.60 -40.53
C VAL A 8 -16.49 13.10 -39.21
N LEU A 9 -17.39 13.51 -38.30
CA LEU A 9 -17.39 13.26 -36.85
C LEU A 9 -16.11 13.59 -36.05
N GLN A 10 -16.22 14.71 -35.33
CA GLN A 10 -16.07 14.80 -33.88
C GLN A 10 -15.86 13.46 -33.15
N ALA A 11 -14.64 13.23 -32.69
CA ALA A 11 -14.33 12.43 -31.51
C ALA A 11 -13.45 13.35 -30.65
N ALA A 12 -14.06 14.01 -29.67
CA ALA A 12 -13.89 13.60 -28.28
C ALA A 12 -12.43 13.73 -27.87
N SER A 13 -12.12 14.89 -27.28
CA SER A 13 -11.13 15.03 -26.23
C SER A 13 -11.20 13.82 -25.31
N GLN A 14 -10.21 12.94 -25.39
CA GLN A 14 -9.81 12.14 -24.25
C GLN A 14 -8.39 12.57 -23.97
N GLU A 15 -8.29 13.57 -23.10
CA GLU A 15 -7.20 13.65 -22.16
C GLU A 15 -7.14 12.26 -21.51
N ASP A 16 -6.16 11.44 -21.92
CA ASP A 16 -5.74 10.29 -21.13
C ASP A 16 -5.08 10.86 -19.87
N ASP A 17 -5.90 11.34 -18.94
CA ASP A 17 -5.58 11.33 -17.54
C ASP A 17 -5.50 9.85 -17.16
N SER A 18 -4.30 9.28 -17.36
CA SER A 18 -3.90 8.07 -16.70
C SER A 18 -3.89 8.37 -15.20
N ASP A 19 -5.06 8.25 -14.59
CA ASP A 19 -5.29 8.36 -13.17
C ASP A 19 -4.43 7.30 -12.50
N SER A 20 -3.22 7.69 -12.13
CA SER A 20 -2.40 7.06 -11.11
C SER A 20 -3.17 7.23 -9.80
N SER A 21 -4.29 6.52 -9.68
CA SER A 21 -5.28 6.72 -8.64
C SER A 21 -4.64 6.35 -7.32
N LYS A 22 -4.19 7.39 -6.62
CA LYS A 22 -3.82 7.33 -5.22
C LYS A 22 -5.11 7.07 -4.46
N GLN A 23 -5.14 6.01 -3.67
CA GLN A 23 -6.27 5.69 -2.82
C GLN A 23 -5.83 5.83 -1.37
N ILE A 24 -6.62 6.54 -0.56
CA ILE A 24 -6.39 6.56 0.88
C ILE A 24 -7.04 5.32 1.48
N GLU A 25 -6.27 4.55 2.23
CA GLU A 25 -6.72 3.34 2.93
C GLU A 25 -6.27 3.37 4.39
N THR A 26 -7.05 2.72 5.24
CA THR A 26 -6.69 2.43 6.63
C THR A 26 -6.47 0.94 6.76
N VAL A 27 -5.29 0.55 7.24
CA VAL A 27 -4.85 -0.83 7.44
C VAL A 27 -4.60 -1.04 8.93
N GLU A 28 -5.26 -2.02 9.52
CA GLU A 28 -5.14 -2.38 10.93
C GLU A 28 -4.60 -3.80 11.05
N GLY A 29 -3.63 -4.01 11.95
CA GLY A 29 -3.11 -5.34 12.21
C GLY A 29 -1.89 -5.36 13.11
N VAL A 30 -1.31 -6.55 13.25
CA VAL A 30 -0.12 -6.78 14.07
C VAL A 30 1.13 -6.48 13.24
N THR A 31 2.03 -5.70 13.80
CA THR A 31 3.35 -5.46 13.19
C THR A 31 4.14 -6.77 13.17
N SER A 32 4.51 -7.25 11.98
CA SER A 32 5.16 -8.55 11.79
C SER A 32 6.26 -8.50 10.73
N GLY A 33 7.15 -9.49 10.76
CA GLY A 33 8.15 -9.68 9.71
C GLY A 33 7.56 -10.38 8.49
N PHE A 34 7.97 -9.96 7.29
CA PHE A 34 7.47 -10.50 6.01
C PHE A 34 7.58 -12.02 5.91
N ASP A 35 8.72 -12.60 6.26
CA ASP A 35 8.95 -14.05 6.17
C ASP A 35 7.93 -14.86 6.99
N CYS A 36 7.55 -14.34 8.16
CA CYS A 36 6.54 -14.99 9.01
C CYS A 36 5.14 -14.83 8.41
N ALA A 37 4.83 -13.67 7.84
CA ALA A 37 3.56 -13.43 7.16
C ALA A 37 3.37 -14.36 5.94
N VAL A 38 4.44 -14.64 5.17
CA VAL A 38 4.42 -15.59 4.04
C VAL A 38 4.04 -17.00 4.48
N VAL A 39 4.47 -17.43 5.68
CA VAL A 39 4.08 -18.73 6.26
C VAL A 39 2.77 -18.68 7.06
N GLY A 40 2.10 -17.51 7.09
CA GLY A 40 0.83 -17.31 7.80
C GLY A 40 0.95 -17.34 9.32
N LEU A 41 2.12 -16.98 9.86
CA LEU A 41 2.41 -16.97 11.29
C LEU A 41 2.92 -15.60 11.74
N LEU A 42 2.72 -15.29 13.03
CA LEU A 42 3.39 -14.16 13.67
C LEU A 42 4.80 -14.57 14.10
N CYS A 43 5.79 -13.71 13.86
CA CYS A 43 7.17 -13.99 14.28
C CYS A 43 7.31 -13.97 15.81
N PRO A 44 8.16 -14.82 16.41
CA PRO A 44 8.58 -14.63 17.80
C PRO A 44 9.50 -13.41 17.96
N SER A 45 9.48 -12.76 19.13
CA SER A 45 10.29 -11.56 19.43
C SER A 45 11.80 -11.79 19.35
N THR A 46 12.26 -13.04 19.44
CA THR A 46 13.67 -13.44 19.25
C THR A 46 14.16 -13.23 17.82
N HIS A 47 13.27 -13.08 16.84
CA HIS A 47 13.61 -12.84 15.44
C HIS A 47 13.72 -11.35 15.08
N ARG A 48 13.52 -10.45 16.06
CA ARG A 48 13.56 -8.99 15.87
C ARG A 48 14.91 -8.45 15.36
N ALA A 49 16.00 -9.19 15.58
CA ALA A 49 17.37 -8.75 15.31
C ALA A 49 17.94 -9.22 13.95
N ALA A 50 17.16 -9.95 13.15
CA ALA A 50 17.57 -10.36 11.82
C ALA A 50 16.78 -9.54 10.80
N ASP A 51 17.46 -8.67 10.06
CA ASP A 51 17.27 -8.11 8.70
C ASP A 51 15.92 -8.16 7.95
N TYR A 52 14.76 -8.37 8.58
CA TYR A 52 13.50 -8.63 7.89
C TYR A 52 12.68 -7.36 7.66
N THR A 53 12.15 -7.23 6.44
CA THR A 53 11.13 -6.23 6.11
C THR A 53 9.95 -6.38 7.07
N THR A 54 9.66 -5.31 7.81
CA THR A 54 8.56 -5.25 8.78
C THR A 54 7.36 -4.56 8.13
N GLY A 55 6.17 -5.05 8.41
CA GLY A 55 4.92 -4.51 7.87
C GLY A 55 3.74 -4.87 8.77
N ILE A 56 2.53 -4.66 8.27
CA ILE A 56 1.30 -4.94 8.99
C ILE A 56 0.72 -6.26 8.50
N PHE A 57 0.57 -7.22 9.40
CA PHE A 57 -0.14 -8.47 9.15
C PHE A 57 -1.56 -8.35 9.70
N THR A 58 -2.52 -8.34 8.80
CA THR A 58 -3.94 -8.11 9.09
C THR A 58 -4.66 -9.41 9.47
N ASP A 59 -5.83 -9.29 10.10
CA ASP A 59 -6.63 -10.45 10.53
C ASP A 59 -7.12 -11.33 9.37
N ASP A 60 -7.30 -10.74 8.18
CA ASP A 60 -7.62 -11.45 6.94
C ASP A 60 -6.38 -12.06 6.26
N LYS A 61 -5.25 -12.13 6.99
CA LYS A 61 -3.98 -12.76 6.60
C LYS A 61 -3.32 -12.10 5.39
N GLN A 62 -3.53 -10.81 5.21
CA GLN A 62 -2.79 -10.01 4.23
C GLN A 62 -1.57 -9.39 4.90
N PHE A 63 -0.54 -9.14 4.11
CA PHE A 63 0.65 -8.42 4.56
C PHE A 63 0.79 -7.13 3.78
N TYR A 64 0.80 -6.01 4.50
CA TYR A 64 1.02 -4.69 3.94
C TYR A 64 2.43 -4.21 4.24
N PHE A 65 3.16 -3.87 3.18
CA PHE A 65 4.42 -3.16 3.24
C PHE A 65 4.16 -1.72 3.60
N VAL A 66 4.72 -1.27 4.72
CA VAL A 66 4.69 0.15 5.08
C VAL A 66 5.95 0.78 4.51
N VAL A 67 5.76 1.62 3.49
CA VAL A 67 6.85 2.22 2.70
C VAL A 67 7.16 3.64 3.16
N ASN A 68 8.25 4.21 2.65
CA ASN A 68 8.68 5.59 2.91
C ASN A 68 8.89 5.95 4.40
N ILE A 69 9.09 4.95 5.26
CA ILE A 69 9.52 5.14 6.66
C ILE A 69 10.71 4.25 6.99
N PRO A 70 11.57 4.64 7.95
CA PRO A 70 12.66 3.78 8.39
C PRO A 70 12.14 2.47 8.95
N GLN A 71 12.64 1.33 8.46
CA GLN A 71 12.22 0.02 8.97
C GLN A 71 12.50 -0.13 10.48
N SER A 72 13.58 0.47 10.97
CA SER A 72 13.91 0.52 12.41
C SER A 72 12.82 1.18 13.26
N PHE A 73 12.04 2.11 12.70
CA PHE A 73 10.89 2.71 13.38
C PHE A 73 9.78 1.68 13.57
N LEU A 74 9.41 0.93 12.53
CA LEU A 74 8.39 -0.14 12.65
C LEU A 74 8.85 -1.27 13.57
N THR A 75 10.12 -1.66 13.48
CA THR A 75 10.68 -2.72 14.33
C THR A 75 10.60 -2.38 15.81
N GLN A 76 10.45 -1.10 16.19
CA GLN A 76 10.26 -0.72 17.59
C GLN A 76 8.90 -1.19 18.15
N TYR A 77 7.91 -1.37 17.28
CA TYR A 77 6.53 -1.83 17.56
C TYR A 77 6.30 -3.30 17.19
N PHE A 78 7.37 -4.09 17.10
CA PHE A 78 7.26 -5.49 16.67
C PHE A 78 6.32 -6.29 17.57
N LEU A 79 5.31 -6.93 16.97
CA LEU A 79 4.18 -7.62 17.62
C LEU A 79 3.15 -6.73 18.32
N ASP A 80 3.28 -5.41 18.22
CA ASP A 80 2.22 -4.51 18.65
C ASP A 80 1.17 -4.34 17.55
N HIS A 81 -0.05 -4.00 17.97
CA HIS A 81 -1.17 -3.73 17.07
C HIS A 81 -1.16 -2.26 16.65
N LEU A 82 -1.17 -2.01 15.34
CA LEU A 82 -1.15 -0.66 14.77
C LEU A 82 -2.33 -0.48 13.82
N GLU A 83 -2.83 0.75 13.78
CA GLU A 83 -3.69 1.27 12.72
C GLU A 83 -2.88 2.28 11.90
N ILE A 84 -2.80 2.07 10.60
CA ILE A 84 -2.08 2.95 9.66
C ILE A 84 -3.07 3.49 8.64
N THR A 85 -3.21 4.81 8.60
CA THR A 85 -3.93 5.50 7.52
C THR A 85 -2.91 6.11 6.57
N GLY A 86 -3.07 5.88 5.27
CA GLY A 86 -2.10 6.35 4.29
C GLY A 86 -2.51 6.13 2.85
N THR A 87 -1.62 6.49 1.94
CA THR A 87 -1.84 6.36 0.51
C THR A 87 -1.36 4.99 0.01
N VAL A 88 -2.22 4.31 -0.74
CA VAL A 88 -1.93 3.11 -1.53
C VAL A 88 -1.94 3.48 -3.01
N TYR A 89 -1.00 2.94 -3.78
CA TYR A 89 -0.81 3.27 -5.19
C TYR A 89 -1.14 2.07 -6.06
N ASN A 90 -1.90 2.27 -7.14
CA ASN A 90 -2.07 1.25 -8.16
C ASN A 90 -0.77 1.01 -8.94
N PRO A 91 -0.39 -0.26 -9.25
CA PRO A 91 -1.06 -1.53 -8.94
C PRO A 91 -0.63 -2.19 -7.61
N TYR A 92 0.07 -1.47 -6.73
CA TYR A 92 0.66 -1.96 -5.48
C TYR A 92 -0.29 -1.84 -4.29
N HIS A 93 -1.40 -2.58 -4.30
CA HIS A 93 -2.44 -2.53 -3.27
C HIS A 93 -1.98 -2.90 -1.84
N HIS A 94 -0.82 -3.55 -1.71
CA HIS A 94 -0.24 -3.93 -0.42
C HIS A 94 0.95 -3.05 -0.01
N ALA A 95 1.16 -1.91 -0.66
CA ALA A 95 2.17 -0.94 -0.26
C ALA A 95 1.47 0.35 0.20
N ILE A 96 1.54 0.62 1.50
CA ILE A 96 0.95 1.80 2.13
C ILE A 96 2.05 2.80 2.51
N GLU A 97 1.94 4.02 1.99
CA GLU A 97 2.73 5.16 2.42
C GLU A 97 1.98 5.85 3.57
N PRO A 98 2.48 5.75 4.82
CA PRO A 98 1.73 6.18 6.00
C PRO A 98 1.66 7.70 6.09
N GLU A 99 0.46 8.22 6.35
CA GLU A 99 0.21 9.61 6.73
C GLU A 99 0.04 9.72 8.25
N GLU A 100 -0.65 8.74 8.84
CA GLU A 100 -0.90 8.62 10.29
C GLU A 100 -0.67 7.18 10.77
N ILE A 101 -0.10 7.02 11.96
CA ILE A 101 0.14 5.72 12.61
C ILE A 101 -0.32 5.82 14.07
N HIS A 102 -1.23 4.93 14.48
CA HIS A 102 -1.75 4.83 15.83
C HIS A 102 -1.42 3.48 16.46
N LEU A 103 -1.01 3.50 17.72
CA LEU A 103 -0.86 2.31 18.56
C LEU A 103 -2.20 2.01 19.22
N LEU A 104 -2.65 0.75 19.15
CA LEU A 104 -3.93 0.28 19.67
C LEU A 104 -3.81 -0.50 20.99
#